data_AF-A0AAE2BXT8-F1
#
_entry.id   AF-A0AAE2BXT8-F1
#
_cell.length_a   1.000
_cell.length_b   1.000
_cell.length_c   1.000
_cell.angle_alpha   90.00
_cell.angle_beta   90.00
_cell.angle_gamma   90.00
#
_symmetry.space_group_name_H-M   'P 1'
#
loop_
_entity.id
_entity.type
_entity.pdbx_description
1 polymer ?
#
loop_
_entity_poly.entity_id
_entity_poly.type
_entity_poly.pdbx_seq_one_letter_code
_entity_poly.pdbx_strand_id
1 'polypeptide(L)'
;MAKNPCIFLPYALLLSSSLLQGILAVQYRVTNNAPNAPGGMRFDNEIGIPFTLQTMGTINKFIWKLFQQPSDSQRKYVPILNVYISDFNDAFGYTNGDNINISAIGLQSFPPGRPKFEFTSLMYHEMTHIFQWSGQGTAPGGLTEGIADYVMIKSTYYDPEGYTKPGEGGRDEA
;
A
#
# COMPACT_ATOMS: atom_id res chain seq x y z
N MET A 1 -1.91 -37.10 -68.51
CA MET A 1 -0.68 -37.11 -67.68
C MET A 1 0.02 -35.78 -67.92
N ALA A 2 0.33 -34.90 -66.98
CA ALA A 2 0.09 -34.79 -65.54
C ALA A 2 -0.18 -33.29 -65.26
N LYS A 3 -1.05 -32.98 -64.29
CA LYS A 3 -1.35 -31.61 -63.85
C LYS A 3 -0.24 -31.15 -62.90
N ASN A 4 0.43 -30.05 -63.20
CA ASN A 4 1.32 -29.39 -62.23
C ASN A 4 0.46 -28.66 -61.18
N PRO A 5 0.68 -28.86 -59.87
CA PRO A 5 -0.10 -28.18 -58.86
C PRO A 5 0.43 -26.75 -58.65
N CYS A 6 -0.49 -25.78 -58.65
CA CYS A 6 -0.27 -24.43 -58.13
C CYS A 6 0.21 -24.51 -56.68
N ILE A 7 1.41 -24.01 -56.40
CA ILE A 7 1.84 -23.70 -55.03
C ILE A 7 1.51 -22.23 -54.79
N PHE A 8 0.32 -21.98 -54.23
CA PHE A 8 0.03 -20.72 -53.55
C PHE A 8 0.71 -20.79 -52.18
N LEU A 9 1.74 -19.97 -51.96
CA LEU A 9 2.30 -19.70 -50.64
C LEU A 9 1.47 -18.58 -49.98
N PRO A 10 0.63 -18.85 -48.97
CA PRO A 10 0.04 -17.77 -48.20
C PRO A 10 1.09 -17.23 -47.22
N TYR A 11 1.57 -16.02 -47.48
CA TYR A 11 2.20 -15.17 -46.46
C TYR A 11 1.12 -14.79 -45.42
N ALA A 12 0.87 -15.67 -44.46
CA ALA A 12 -0.05 -15.42 -43.36
C ALA A 12 0.63 -15.81 -42.04
N LEU A 13 1.57 -14.97 -41.61
CA LEU A 13 2.12 -14.99 -40.25
C LEU A 13 2.51 -13.56 -39.87
N LEU A 14 1.50 -12.68 -39.80
CA LEU A 14 1.59 -11.49 -38.98
C LEU A 14 1.39 -11.94 -37.54
N LEU A 15 2.48 -11.89 -36.78
CA LEU A 15 2.57 -12.12 -35.35
C LEU A 15 1.46 -11.37 -34.61
N SER A 16 0.47 -12.10 -34.10
CA SER A 16 -0.46 -11.58 -33.11
C SER A 16 0.24 -11.51 -31.75
N SER A 17 1.10 -10.51 -31.55
CA SER A 17 1.55 -10.12 -30.20
C SER A 17 0.56 -9.12 -29.60
N SER A 18 -0.71 -9.49 -29.45
CA SER A 18 -1.60 -8.80 -28.53
C SER A 18 -1.21 -9.24 -27.13
N LEU A 19 -0.38 -8.41 -26.50
CA LEU A 19 0.03 -8.44 -25.10
C LEU A 19 -1.08 -9.00 -24.21
N LEU A 20 -0.79 -10.10 -23.52
CA LEU A 20 -1.45 -10.44 -22.25
C LEU A 20 -1.24 -9.25 -21.31
N GLN A 21 -2.14 -8.27 -21.34
CA GLN A 21 -2.30 -7.34 -20.24
C GLN A 21 -2.92 -8.14 -19.10
N GLY A 22 -2.08 -8.95 -18.44
CA GLY A 22 -2.43 -9.47 -17.12
C GLY A 22 -2.81 -8.27 -16.27
N ILE A 23 -3.99 -8.30 -15.68
CA ILE A 23 -4.44 -7.25 -14.77
C ILE A 23 -3.43 -7.22 -13.62
N LEU A 24 -2.52 -6.25 -13.59
CA LEU A 24 -1.51 -6.07 -12.54
C LEU A 24 -2.12 -5.46 -11.25
N ALA A 25 -3.40 -5.75 -10.99
CA ALA A 25 -4.07 -5.25 -9.81
C ALA A 25 -3.45 -5.88 -8.56
N VAL A 26 -3.10 -5.04 -7.59
CA VAL A 26 -2.58 -5.47 -6.29
C VAL A 26 -3.61 -6.36 -5.60
N GLN A 27 -3.23 -7.57 -5.23
CA GLN A 27 -4.04 -8.41 -4.36
C GLN A 27 -3.83 -7.98 -2.91
N TYR A 28 -4.89 -7.69 -2.18
CA TYR A 28 -4.81 -7.35 -0.76
C TYR A 28 -5.12 -8.56 0.11
N ARG A 29 -4.35 -8.72 1.19
CA ARG A 29 -4.59 -9.72 2.22
C ARG A 29 -4.43 -9.08 3.59
N VAL A 30 -5.27 -9.50 4.52
CA VAL A 30 -5.25 -9.02 5.90
C VAL A 30 -5.34 -10.21 6.83
N THR A 31 -4.50 -10.25 7.85
CA THR A 31 -4.49 -11.33 8.84
C THR A 31 -4.25 -10.76 10.23
N ASN A 32 -5.08 -11.16 11.18
CA ASN A 32 -4.86 -10.87 12.59
C ASN A 32 -4.08 -12.03 13.22
N ASN A 33 -2.78 -11.84 13.42
CA ASN A 33 -1.90 -12.83 14.04
C ASN A 33 -1.96 -12.78 15.59
N ALA A 34 -2.60 -11.77 16.16
CA ALA A 34 -2.70 -11.55 17.59
C ALA A 34 -4.17 -11.51 18.09
N PRO A 35 -5.06 -12.45 17.71
CA PRO A 35 -6.50 -12.34 17.98
C PRO A 35 -6.85 -12.33 19.48
N ASN A 36 -5.97 -12.86 20.33
CA ASN A 36 -6.17 -12.91 21.79
C ASN A 36 -5.53 -11.72 22.53
N ALA A 37 -4.70 -10.91 21.86
CA ALA A 37 -4.15 -9.70 22.45
C ALA A 37 -5.24 -8.62 22.52
N PRO A 38 -5.24 -7.73 23.53
CA PRO A 38 -6.28 -6.70 23.67
C PRO A 38 -6.50 -5.87 22.40
N GLY A 39 -5.43 -5.41 21.75
CA GLY A 39 -5.59 -4.64 20.51
C GLY A 39 -5.89 -5.48 19.27
N GLY A 40 -5.56 -6.78 19.26
CA GLY A 40 -6.03 -7.69 18.21
C GLY A 40 -7.53 -7.96 18.31
N MET A 41 -8.05 -8.17 19.53
CA MET A 41 -9.50 -8.21 19.77
C MET A 41 -10.15 -6.88 19.38
N ARG A 42 -9.50 -5.76 19.70
CA ARG A 42 -9.97 -4.44 19.32
C ARG A 42 -10.06 -4.26 17.80
N PHE A 43 -9.04 -4.74 17.06
CA PHE A 43 -9.06 -4.75 15.60
C PHE A 43 -10.28 -5.49 15.08
N ASP A 44 -10.53 -6.72 15.55
CA ASP A 44 -11.64 -7.53 15.08
C ASP A 44 -13.00 -6.89 15.38
N ASN A 45 -13.14 -6.25 16.54
CA ASN A 45 -14.40 -5.66 17.00
C ASN A 45 -14.70 -4.28 16.40
N GLU A 46 -13.69 -3.42 16.23
CA GLU A 46 -13.91 -2.00 15.92
C GLU A 46 -13.42 -1.58 14.52
N ILE A 47 -12.49 -2.32 13.91
CA ILE A 47 -11.89 -1.99 12.61
C ILE A 47 -12.32 -3.04 11.58
N GLY A 48 -11.81 -4.26 11.71
CA GLY A 48 -12.17 -5.44 10.95
C GLY A 48 -11.45 -5.58 9.60
N ILE A 49 -11.30 -6.85 9.18
CA ILE A 49 -10.74 -7.22 7.87
C ILE A 49 -11.50 -6.57 6.69
N PRO A 50 -12.85 -6.59 6.63
CA PRO A 50 -13.57 -6.02 5.50
C PRO A 50 -13.29 -4.52 5.30
N PHE A 51 -13.28 -3.76 6.40
CA PHE A 51 -12.93 -2.33 6.37
C PHE A 51 -11.48 -2.14 5.90
N THR A 52 -10.55 -2.93 6.44
CA THR A 52 -9.12 -2.84 6.07
C THR A 52 -8.91 -3.09 4.57
N LEU A 53 -9.53 -4.13 3.99
CA LEU A 53 -9.44 -4.41 2.55
C LEU A 53 -10.01 -3.27 1.69
N GLN A 54 -11.13 -2.68 2.10
CA GLN A 54 -11.72 -1.52 1.42
C GLN A 54 -10.80 -0.29 1.50
N THR A 55 -10.25 -0.04 2.69
CA THR A 55 -9.33 1.06 2.97
C THR A 55 -8.06 0.92 2.13
N MET A 56 -7.47 -0.28 2.04
CA MET A 56 -6.30 -0.54 1.18
C MET A 56 -6.56 -0.21 -0.28
N GLY A 57 -7.70 -0.64 -0.84
CA GLY A 57 -8.07 -0.31 -2.21
C GLY A 57 -8.28 1.20 -2.45
N THR A 58 -8.78 1.91 -1.45
CA THR A 58 -8.99 3.37 -1.51
C THR A 58 -7.67 4.12 -1.45
N ILE A 59 -6.82 3.77 -0.49
CA ILE A 59 -5.49 4.38 -0.29
C ILE A 59 -4.61 4.16 -1.52
N ASN A 60 -4.57 2.95 -2.08
CA ASN A 60 -3.75 2.67 -3.26
C ASN A 60 -4.11 3.58 -4.45
N LYS A 61 -5.41 3.74 -4.73
CA LYS A 61 -5.90 4.66 -5.77
C LYS A 61 -5.53 6.11 -5.47
N PHE A 62 -5.62 6.52 -4.21
CA PHE A 62 -5.24 7.86 -3.77
C PHE A 62 -3.75 8.12 -4.01
N ILE A 63 -2.88 7.21 -3.59
CA ILE A 63 -1.42 7.33 -3.75
C ILE A 63 -1.06 7.44 -5.23
N TRP A 64 -1.54 6.54 -6.08
CA TRP A 64 -1.24 6.59 -7.52
C TRP A 64 -1.71 7.89 -8.18
N LYS A 65 -2.85 8.43 -7.74
CA LYS A 65 -3.33 9.73 -8.21
C LYS A 65 -2.42 10.85 -7.73
N LEU A 66 -2.04 10.85 -6.46
CA LEU A 66 -1.21 11.89 -5.84
C LEU A 66 0.21 11.91 -6.45
N PHE A 67 0.80 10.75 -6.69
CA PHE A 67 2.11 10.59 -7.33
C PHE A 67 2.09 10.73 -8.85
N GLN A 68 0.90 10.90 -9.45
CA GLN A 68 0.73 11.01 -10.90
C GLN A 68 1.29 9.79 -11.66
N GLN A 69 0.98 8.59 -11.16
CA GLN A 69 1.34 7.29 -11.74
C GLN A 69 0.10 6.57 -12.30
N PRO A 70 -0.54 7.08 -13.37
CA PRO A 70 -1.79 6.53 -13.90
C PRO A 70 -1.65 5.17 -14.62
N SER A 71 -0.46 4.79 -15.09
CA SER A 71 -0.24 3.51 -15.78
C SER A 71 0.57 2.51 -14.95
N ASP A 72 0.37 1.22 -15.22
CA ASP A 72 1.08 0.14 -14.52
C ASP A 72 2.60 0.21 -14.71
N SER A 73 3.08 0.71 -15.85
CA SER A 73 4.51 0.90 -16.12
C SER A 73 5.19 1.97 -15.26
N GLN A 74 4.42 2.87 -14.64
CA GLN A 74 4.95 3.94 -13.78
C GLN A 74 4.91 3.59 -12.29
N ARG A 75 4.20 2.51 -11.94
CA ARG A 75 3.95 2.09 -10.56
C ARG A 75 5.02 1.10 -10.12
N LYS A 76 5.33 1.10 -8.83
CA LYS A 76 6.10 0.01 -8.22
C LYS A 76 5.29 -1.29 -8.33
N TYR A 77 5.96 -2.38 -8.74
CA TYR A 77 5.34 -3.68 -8.88
C TYR A 77 5.13 -4.32 -7.49
N VAL A 78 3.86 -4.44 -7.08
CA VAL A 78 3.45 -5.02 -5.80
C VAL A 78 2.30 -6.00 -6.07
N PRO A 79 2.59 -7.30 -6.30
CA PRO A 79 1.55 -8.25 -6.70
C PRO A 79 0.61 -8.59 -5.55
N ILE A 80 1.13 -8.68 -4.33
CA ILE A 80 0.36 -8.98 -3.12
C ILE A 80 0.84 -8.03 -2.03
N LEU A 81 -0.08 -7.24 -1.48
CA LEU A 81 0.17 -6.44 -0.29
C LEU A 81 -0.53 -7.08 0.91
N ASN A 82 0.26 -7.49 1.91
CA ASN A 82 -0.25 -8.08 3.14
C ASN A 82 -0.27 -7.05 4.27
N VAL A 83 -1.33 -7.09 5.08
CA VAL A 83 -1.42 -6.39 6.37
C VAL A 83 -1.53 -7.43 7.47
N TYR A 84 -0.62 -7.37 8.43
CA TYR A 84 -0.62 -8.23 9.62
C TYR A 84 -0.89 -7.40 10.86
N ILE A 85 -1.82 -7.84 11.70
CA ILE A 85 -1.92 -7.36 13.08
C ILE A 85 -1.08 -8.30 13.93
N SER A 86 0.00 -7.78 14.52
CA SER A 86 1.00 -8.58 15.22
C SER A 86 1.30 -7.99 16.59
N ASP A 87 1.65 -8.84 17.55
CA ASP A 87 2.00 -8.40 18.90
C ASP A 87 3.48 -8.00 18.95
N PHE A 88 3.74 -6.70 18.89
CA PHE A 88 5.08 -6.12 19.04
C PHE A 88 4.99 -4.71 19.63
N ASN A 89 6.06 -4.29 20.27
CA ASN A 89 6.27 -2.96 20.82
C ASN A 89 7.22 -2.13 19.94
N ASP A 90 7.43 -0.87 20.29
CA ASP A 90 8.38 0.08 19.68
C ASP A 90 7.90 0.89 18.46
N ALA A 91 6.82 0.47 17.78
CA ALA A 91 6.18 1.27 16.73
C ALA A 91 4.68 0.96 16.59
N PHE A 92 3.92 1.88 15.97
CA PHE A 92 2.53 1.63 15.59
C PHE A 92 2.41 0.72 14.36
N GLY A 93 3.35 0.86 13.43
CA GLY A 93 3.43 0.05 12.23
C GLY A 93 4.86 0.04 11.68
N TYR A 94 5.12 -0.89 10.78
CA TYR A 94 6.31 -0.87 9.93
C TYR A 94 6.06 -1.65 8.64
N THR A 95 6.91 -1.40 7.63
CA THR A 95 6.90 -2.15 6.37
C THR A 95 8.11 -3.07 6.25
N ASN A 96 7.92 -4.24 5.63
CA ASN A 96 9.01 -5.13 5.23
C ASN A 96 8.66 -5.85 3.93
N GLY A 97 9.35 -5.49 2.85
CA GLY A 97 8.96 -5.89 1.49
C GLY A 97 7.58 -5.34 1.15
N ASP A 98 6.68 -6.21 0.68
CA ASP A 98 5.29 -5.86 0.36
C ASP A 98 4.33 -6.14 1.52
N ASN A 99 4.83 -6.09 2.76
CA ASN A 99 4.05 -6.35 3.96
C ASN A 99 4.03 -5.14 4.88
N ILE A 100 2.87 -4.89 5.47
CA ILE A 100 2.65 -3.94 6.55
C ILE A 100 2.37 -4.74 7.82
N ASN A 101 3.08 -4.44 8.89
CA ASN A 101 2.82 -4.99 10.22
C ASN A 101 2.32 -3.86 11.10
N ILE A 102 1.15 -4.04 11.70
CA ILE A 102 0.52 -3.08 12.62
C ILE A 102 0.56 -3.67 14.03
N SER A 103 0.98 -2.87 14.99
CA SER A 103 1.12 -3.29 16.38
C SER A 103 -0.25 -3.47 17.04
N ALA A 104 -0.52 -4.65 17.57
CA ALA A 104 -1.66 -4.88 18.45
C ALA A 104 -1.59 -3.99 19.70
N ILE A 105 -0.39 -3.74 20.25
CA ILE A 105 -0.21 -2.83 21.40
C ILE A 105 -0.59 -1.40 21.02
N GLY A 106 -0.14 -0.92 19.85
CA GLY A 106 -0.51 0.40 19.33
C GLY A 106 -2.01 0.55 19.04
N LEU A 107 -2.65 -0.47 18.49
CA LEU A 107 -4.10 -0.47 18.28
C LEU A 107 -4.87 -0.37 19.61
N GLN A 108 -4.39 -1.02 20.67
CA GLN A 108 -4.98 -0.90 21.99
C GLN A 108 -4.95 0.55 22.51
N SER A 109 -3.92 1.33 22.18
CA SER A 109 -3.79 2.71 22.65
C SER A 109 -4.59 3.74 21.85
N PHE A 110 -5.26 3.36 20.76
CA PHE A 110 -6.08 4.32 20.00
C PHE A 110 -7.18 4.95 20.88
N PRO A 111 -7.46 6.25 20.75
CA PRO A 111 -8.52 6.90 21.49
C PRO A 111 -9.88 6.23 21.22
N PRO A 112 -10.77 6.18 22.24
CA PRO A 112 -12.11 5.64 22.06
C PRO A 112 -12.91 6.46 21.05
N GLY A 113 -13.82 5.80 20.32
CA GLY A 113 -14.74 6.46 19.39
C GLY A 113 -14.18 6.80 18.01
N ARG A 114 -12.86 6.69 17.78
CA ARG A 114 -12.25 6.92 16.45
C ARG A 114 -11.20 5.88 15.97
N PRO A 115 -11.29 4.58 16.30
CA PRO A 115 -10.25 3.60 15.93
C PRO A 115 -10.06 3.43 14.42
N LYS A 116 -11.14 3.50 13.62
CA LYS A 116 -11.06 3.45 12.15
C LYS A 116 -10.35 4.66 11.56
N PHE A 117 -10.48 5.83 12.18
CA PHE A 117 -9.80 7.05 11.75
C PHE A 117 -8.30 6.91 11.96
N GLU A 118 -7.88 6.56 13.18
CA GLU A 118 -6.47 6.37 13.54
C GLU A 118 -5.82 5.26 12.69
N PHE A 119 -6.54 4.15 12.50
CA PHE A 119 -6.08 3.07 11.63
C PHE A 119 -5.93 3.53 10.17
N THR A 120 -6.87 4.32 9.66
CA THR A 120 -6.80 4.82 8.28
C THR A 120 -5.63 5.77 8.11
N SER A 121 -5.40 6.65 9.10
CA SER A 121 -4.22 7.54 9.16
C SER A 121 -2.92 6.74 9.04
N LEU A 122 -2.72 5.77 9.92
CA LEU A 122 -1.56 4.87 9.90
C LEU A 122 -1.43 4.11 8.58
N MET A 123 -2.52 3.61 8.02
CA MET A 123 -2.49 2.91 6.74
C MET A 123 -2.10 3.80 5.56
N TYR A 124 -2.44 5.10 5.56
CA TYR A 124 -1.95 6.03 4.53
C TYR A 124 -0.43 6.18 4.62
N HIS A 125 0.13 6.26 5.83
CA HIS A 125 1.58 6.31 6.07
C HIS A 125 2.26 5.04 5.57
N GLU A 126 1.89 3.89 6.11
CA GLU A 126 2.55 2.61 5.83
C GLU A 126 2.39 2.18 4.36
N MET A 127 1.22 2.36 3.76
CA MET A 127 1.03 2.04 2.33
C MET A 127 1.83 2.98 1.43
N THR A 128 2.17 4.19 1.88
CA THR A 128 3.06 5.07 1.13
C THR A 128 4.45 4.47 1.03
N HIS A 129 5.01 3.92 2.13
CA HIS A 129 6.28 3.19 2.06
C HIS A 129 6.26 2.02 1.08
N ILE A 130 5.11 1.34 0.95
CA ILE A 130 4.93 0.26 -0.02
C ILE A 130 5.03 0.77 -1.46
N PHE A 131 4.37 1.88 -1.79
CA PHE A 131 4.23 2.33 -3.18
C PHE A 131 5.23 3.40 -3.62
N GLN A 132 5.88 4.10 -2.68
CA GLN A 132 6.91 5.06 -3.00
C GLN A 132 8.20 4.39 -3.47
N TRP A 133 8.98 5.13 -4.25
CA TRP A 133 10.32 4.73 -4.63
C TRP A 133 11.31 5.22 -3.57
N SER A 134 12.08 4.30 -2.98
CA SER A 134 13.10 4.61 -1.96
C SER A 134 14.52 4.71 -2.52
N GLY A 135 14.67 4.82 -3.85
CA GLY A 135 15.98 4.81 -4.51
C GLY A 135 16.77 3.53 -4.23
N GLN A 136 16.11 2.36 -4.28
CA GLN A 136 16.71 1.08 -3.86
C GLN A 136 17.17 1.05 -2.39
N GLY A 137 16.50 1.82 -1.52
CA GLY A 137 16.82 1.91 -0.10
C GLY A 137 17.96 2.87 0.23
N THR A 138 18.45 3.66 -0.74
CA THR A 138 19.51 4.66 -0.48
C THR A 138 18.97 6.07 -0.26
N ALA A 139 17.66 6.29 -0.39
CA ALA A 139 17.05 7.56 -0.02
C ALA A 139 17.22 7.79 1.49
N PRO A 140 17.47 9.03 1.94
CA PRO A 140 17.51 9.35 3.37
C PRO A 140 16.19 8.98 4.07
N GLY A 141 16.25 8.42 5.27
CA GLY A 141 15.05 7.96 6.00
C GLY A 141 14.04 9.08 6.23
N GLY A 142 14.49 10.25 6.71
CA GLY A 142 13.64 11.43 6.85
C GLY A 142 12.96 11.90 5.55
N LEU A 143 13.55 11.65 4.37
CA LEU A 143 12.88 11.92 3.10
C LEU A 143 11.73 10.92 2.86
N THR A 144 11.97 9.64 3.10
CA THR A 144 10.96 8.60 2.90
C THR A 144 9.83 8.66 3.92
N GLU A 145 10.11 9.00 5.18
CA GLU A 145 9.10 9.24 6.21
C GLU A 145 8.30 10.52 5.91
N GLY A 146 8.99 11.62 5.57
CA GLY A 146 8.32 12.88 5.25
C GLY A 146 7.37 12.78 4.05
N ILE A 147 7.67 11.93 3.05
CA ILE A 147 6.74 11.64 1.95
C ILE A 147 5.51 10.87 2.47
N ALA A 148 5.70 9.87 3.34
CA ALA A 148 4.60 9.10 3.92
C ALA A 148 3.67 10.00 4.76
N ASP A 149 4.22 10.86 5.62
CA ASP A 149 3.48 11.86 6.37
C ASP A 149 2.75 12.83 5.45
N TYR A 150 3.42 13.33 4.40
CA TYR A 150 2.80 14.21 3.43
C TYR A 150 1.57 13.56 2.79
N VAL A 151 1.66 12.30 2.34
CA VAL A 151 0.53 11.58 1.74
C VAL A 151 -0.62 11.43 2.73
N MET A 152 -0.33 11.04 3.97
CA MET A 152 -1.33 10.93 5.04
C MET A 152 -2.00 12.28 5.33
N ILE A 153 -1.26 13.38 5.47
CA ILE A 153 -1.82 14.72 5.66
C ILE A 153 -2.71 15.13 4.46
N LYS A 154 -2.26 14.85 3.23
CA LYS A 154 -3.06 15.11 2.02
C LYS A 154 -4.34 14.28 1.96
N SER A 155 -4.40 13.15 2.66
CA SER A 155 -5.60 12.31 2.73
C SER A 155 -6.71 12.87 3.64
N THR A 156 -6.39 13.88 4.46
CA THR A 156 -7.24 14.46 5.52
C THR A 156 -7.51 13.54 6.72
N TYR A 157 -6.95 12.33 6.75
CA TYR A 157 -6.91 11.47 7.93
C TYR A 157 -5.66 11.76 8.76
N TYR A 158 -5.64 12.90 9.45
CA TYR A 158 -4.61 13.25 10.44
C TYR A 158 -5.24 14.12 11.53
N ASP A 159 -4.69 14.07 12.75
CA ASP A 159 -5.12 14.92 13.85
C ASP A 159 -4.27 16.20 13.87
N PRO A 160 -4.78 17.38 13.46
CA PRO A 160 -3.96 18.58 13.32
C PRO A 160 -3.32 19.05 14.62
N GLU A 161 -3.90 18.72 15.78
CA GLU A 161 -3.37 19.13 17.08
C GLU A 161 -2.10 18.33 17.46
N GLY A 162 -1.92 17.15 16.88
CA GLY A 162 -0.77 16.28 17.12
C GLY A 162 0.44 16.54 16.23
N TYR A 163 0.32 17.37 15.20
CA TYR A 163 1.40 17.63 14.23
C TYR A 163 2.08 18.98 14.45
N THR A 164 3.38 19.03 14.15
CA THR A 164 4.15 20.27 14.11
C THR A 164 3.53 21.26 13.12
N LYS A 165 3.48 22.54 13.50
CA LYS A 165 2.86 23.57 12.68
C LYS A 165 3.69 23.86 11.42
N PRO A 166 3.09 24.50 10.40
CA PRO A 166 3.83 24.93 9.22
C PRO A 166 5.06 25.78 9.58
N GLY A 167 6.25 25.32 9.19
CA GLY A 167 7.53 25.99 9.47
C GLY A 167 8.21 25.58 10.78
N GLU A 168 7.61 24.71 11.58
CA GLU A 168 8.17 24.21 12.85
C GLU A 168 8.76 22.79 12.73
N GLY A 169 8.90 22.27 11.50
CA GLY A 169 9.47 20.94 11.26
C GLY A 169 10.96 20.87 11.63
N GLY A 170 11.33 19.79 12.33
CA GLY A 170 12.72 19.45 12.62
C GLY A 170 13.34 18.61 11.50
N ARG A 171 14.61 18.26 11.66
CA ARG A 171 15.24 17.23 10.82
C ARG A 171 14.87 15.87 11.38
N ASP A 172 14.17 15.06 10.60
CA ASP A 172 13.91 13.67 10.96
C ASP A 172 15.18 12.84 10.72
N GLU A 173 15.72 12.24 11.78
CA GLU A 173 16.92 11.39 11.74
C GLU A 173 16.60 9.88 11.66
N ALA A 174 15.39 9.53 11.19
CA ALA A 174 14.96 8.15 10.96
C ALA A 174 15.93 7.38 10.05
#